data_AF-A0A227J0S3-F1
#
_entry.id   AF-A0A227J0S3-F1
#
_cell.length_a   1.000
_cell.length_b   1.000
_cell.length_c   1.000
_cell.angle_alpha   90.00
_cell.angle_beta   90.00
_cell.angle_gamma   90.00
#
_symmetry.space_group_name_H-M   'P 1'
#
loop_
_entity.id
_entity.type
_entity.pdbx_description
1 polymer ?
#
loop_
_entity_poly.entity_id
_entity_poly.type
_entity_poly.pdbx_seq_one_letter_code
_entity_poly.pdbx_strand_id
1 'polypeptide(L)'
;GKEHQFAITFVEGSRFSEWLEQLQSAPYVQHDLSGLSEKEMAQKLGIERDKLEGLFLAETYHYTAGASESQLLKRAHSKLNKILDA
;
A
#
# COMPACT_ATOMS: atom_id res chain seq x y z
N GLY A 1 17.20 19.27 7.19
CA GLY A 1 16.41 19.97 6.16
C GLY A 1 14.94 19.67 6.39
N LYS A 2 14.02 20.53 5.94
CA LYS A 2 12.57 20.33 6.09
C LYS A 2 12.10 19.36 5.00
N GLU A 3 12.13 18.07 5.28
CA GLU A 3 11.56 17.07 4.35
C GLU A 3 10.05 17.32 4.25
N HIS A 4 9.53 17.41 3.02
CA HIS A 4 8.09 17.52 2.80
C HIS A 4 7.46 16.16 3.05
N GLN A 5 6.44 16.13 3.92
CA GLN A 5 5.63 14.95 4.17
C GLN A 5 4.33 15.03 3.36
N PHE A 6 3.94 13.89 2.82
CA PHE A 6 2.71 13.65 2.08
C PHE A 6 1.85 12.66 2.86
N ALA A 7 0.58 12.55 2.49
CA ALA A 7 -0.35 11.60 3.06
C ALA A 7 -1.19 10.96 1.95
N ILE A 8 -1.46 9.67 2.10
CA ILE A 8 -2.44 8.92 1.32
C ILE A 8 -3.45 8.32 2.29
N THR A 9 -4.75 8.47 2.02
CA THR A 9 -5.82 7.94 2.86
C THR A 9 -6.53 6.84 2.11
N PHE A 10 -6.37 5.61 2.60
CA PHE A 10 -7.10 4.47 2.07
C PHE A 10 -8.45 4.33 2.77
N VAL A 11 -9.51 4.17 1.98
CA VAL A 11 -10.89 4.10 2.47
C VAL A 11 -11.27 2.65 2.75
N GLU A 12 -11.94 2.43 3.88
CA GLU A 12 -12.47 1.12 4.25
C GLU A 12 -13.56 0.66 3.27
N GLY A 13 -13.59 -0.63 2.95
CA GLY A 13 -14.52 -1.20 1.98
C GLY A 13 -14.15 -0.97 0.51
N SER A 14 -13.07 -0.24 0.22
CA SER A 14 -12.54 -0.11 -1.14
C SER A 14 -11.89 -1.40 -1.63
N ARG A 15 -12.03 -1.66 -2.93
CA ARG A 15 -11.33 -2.72 -3.65
C ARG A 15 -9.85 -2.44 -3.73
N PHE A 16 -9.04 -3.50 -3.86
CA PHE A 16 -7.60 -3.35 -4.05
C PHE A 16 -7.24 -2.56 -5.32
N SER A 17 -8.04 -2.65 -6.39
CA SER A 17 -7.85 -1.85 -7.60
C SER A 17 -7.96 -0.34 -7.35
N GLU A 18 -8.89 0.09 -6.49
CA GLU A 18 -9.06 1.51 -6.13
C GLU A 18 -7.85 2.03 -5.33
N TRP A 19 -7.23 1.17 -4.52
CA TRP A 19 -5.99 1.52 -3.83
C TRP A 19 -4.83 1.71 -4.80
N LEU A 20 -4.73 0.86 -5.84
CA LEU A 20 -3.70 1.01 -6.88
C LEU A 20 -3.88 2.31 -7.65
N GLU A 21 -5.11 2.70 -7.98
CA GLU A 21 -5.40 3.99 -8.64
C GLU A 21 -5.00 5.20 -7.77
N GLN A 22 -5.28 5.12 -6.47
CA GLN A 22 -4.84 6.14 -5.50
C GLN A 22 -3.32 6.23 -5.41
N LEU A 23 -2.63 5.08 -5.36
CA LEU A 23 -1.17 4.99 -5.33
C LEU A 23 -0.54 5.54 -6.62
N GLN A 24 -1.13 5.25 -7.78
CA GLN A 24 -0.70 5.79 -9.08
C GLN A 24 -0.86 7.31 -9.16
N SER A 25 -1.86 7.86 -8.47
CA SER A 25 -2.13 9.30 -8.44
C SER A 25 -1.39 10.04 -7.32
N ALA A 26 -0.68 9.32 -6.45
CA ALA A 26 -0.05 9.88 -5.25
C ALA A 26 1.25 10.65 -5.59
N PRO A 27 1.41 11.92 -5.14
CA PRO A 27 2.59 12.71 -5.45
C PRO A 27 3.88 12.05 -4.96
N TYR A 28 4.89 12.00 -5.83
CA TYR A 28 6.25 11.54 -5.50
C TYR A 28 6.36 10.09 -4.99
N VAL A 29 5.34 9.27 -5.23
CA VAL A 29 5.39 7.82 -4.98
C VAL A 29 6.09 7.13 -6.15
N GLN A 30 6.96 6.17 -5.86
CA GLN A 30 7.58 5.33 -6.87
C GLN A 30 6.66 4.16 -7.23
N HIS A 31 6.28 4.09 -8.50
CA HIS A 31 5.35 3.10 -9.03
C HIS A 31 5.99 1.74 -9.28
N ASP A 32 6.42 1.08 -8.21
CA ASP A 32 7.17 -0.17 -8.27
C ASP A 32 6.28 -1.43 -8.38
N LEU A 33 4.95 -1.26 -8.46
CA LEU A 33 3.97 -2.33 -8.73
C LEU A 33 3.36 -2.24 -10.13
N SER A 34 3.65 -1.18 -10.88
CA SER A 34 3.11 -1.00 -12.23
C SER A 34 3.48 -2.15 -13.17
N GLY A 35 2.47 -2.70 -13.85
CA GLY A 35 2.64 -3.82 -14.79
C GLY A 35 2.76 -5.20 -14.16
N LEU A 36 2.77 -5.31 -12.82
CA LEU A 36 2.75 -6.60 -12.13
C LEU A 36 1.34 -7.17 -12.09
N SER A 37 1.21 -8.49 -12.19
CA SER A 37 -0.01 -9.19 -11.82
C SER A 37 -0.21 -9.17 -10.30
N GLU A 38 -1.45 -9.38 -9.84
CA GLU A 38 -1.78 -9.43 -8.41
C GLU A 38 -0.90 -10.44 -7.64
N LYS A 39 -0.58 -11.57 -8.28
CA LYS A 39 0.32 -12.60 -7.72
C LYS A 39 1.77 -12.11 -7.58
N GLU A 40 2.29 -11.42 -8.58
CA GLU A 40 3.65 -10.84 -8.52
C GLU A 40 3.72 -9.71 -7.49
N MET A 41 2.66 -8.92 -7.35
CA MET A 41 2.54 -7.95 -6.27
C MET A 41 2.57 -8.65 -4.91
N ALA A 42 1.79 -9.72 -4.72
CA ALA A 42 1.78 -10.48 -3.47
C ALA A 42 3.17 -11.00 -3.11
N GLN A 43 3.90 -11.58 -4.06
CA GLN A 43 5.29 -12.01 -3.86
C GLN A 43 6.20 -10.85 -3.46
N LYS A 44 6.09 -9.70 -4.13
CA LYS A 44 6.89 -8.51 -3.82
C LYS A 44 6.57 -7.93 -2.43
N LEU A 45 5.31 -8.06 -2.00
CA LEU A 45 4.83 -7.65 -0.68
C LEU A 45 5.18 -8.66 0.43
N GLY A 46 5.57 -9.89 0.08
CA GLY A 46 5.82 -10.97 1.03
C GLY A 46 4.52 -11.60 1.55
N ILE A 47 3.47 -11.60 0.74
CA ILE A 47 2.13 -12.10 1.05
C ILE A 47 1.93 -13.44 0.33
N GLU A 48 1.55 -14.48 1.07
CA GLU A 48 1.36 -15.84 0.53
C GLU A 48 -0.01 -16.07 -0.12
N ARG A 49 -0.89 -15.07 -0.10
CA ARG A 49 -2.24 -15.15 -0.68
C ARG A 49 -2.23 -14.72 -2.15
N ASP A 50 -3.03 -15.40 -2.98
CA ASP A 50 -3.23 -15.04 -4.38
C ASP A 50 -4.08 -13.76 -4.57
N LYS A 51 -4.91 -13.43 -3.56
CA LYS A 51 -5.78 -12.25 -3.54
C LYS A 51 -5.29 -11.27 -2.48
N LEU A 52 -5.14 -10.01 -2.88
CA LEU A 52 -4.64 -8.94 -2.03
C LEU A 52 -5.76 -8.10 -1.38
N GLU A 53 -6.98 -8.18 -1.91
CA GLU A 53 -8.14 -7.54 -1.31
C GLU A 53 -8.38 -8.03 0.14
N GLY A 54 -8.68 -7.08 1.05
CA GLY A 54 -8.91 -7.36 2.46
C GLY A 54 -7.64 -7.63 3.30
N LEU A 55 -6.44 -7.54 2.71
CA LEU A 55 -5.17 -7.81 3.42
C LEU A 55 -4.44 -6.56 3.91
N PHE A 56 -5.09 -5.39 3.87
CA PHE A 56 -4.47 -4.12 4.25
C PHE A 56 -5.38 -3.34 5.19
N LEU A 57 -4.78 -2.67 6.18
CA LEU A 57 -5.51 -1.80 7.08
C LEU A 57 -5.82 -0.45 6.40
N ALA A 58 -7.09 -0.12 6.25
CA ALA A 58 -7.54 1.16 5.71
C ALA A 58 -7.32 2.29 6.72
N GLU A 59 -6.36 3.18 6.43
CA GLU A 59 -5.95 4.30 7.27
C GLU A 59 -5.29 5.40 6.42
N THR A 60 -4.95 6.52 7.05
CA THR A 60 -4.03 7.51 6.48
C THR A 60 -2.57 7.13 6.74
N TYR A 61 -1.79 6.99 5.67
CA TYR A 61 -0.36 6.71 5.70
C TYR A 61 0.43 7.96 5.29
N HIS A 62 1.30 8.41 6.19
CA HIS A 62 2.25 9.49 5.91
C HIS A 62 3.52 8.94 5.27
N TYR A 63 4.06 9.67 4.29
CA TYR A 63 5.25 9.28 3.54
C TYR A 63 6.07 10.49 3.07
N THR A 64 7.32 10.24 2.69
CA THR A 64 8.24 11.22 2.10
C THR A 64 8.40 11.00 0.62
N ALA A 65 8.84 12.01 -0.13
CA ALA A 65 9.14 11.85 -1.55
C ALA A 65 10.09 10.67 -1.80
N GLY A 66 9.78 9.85 -2.80
CA GLY A 66 10.55 8.64 -3.14
C GLY A 66 10.10 7.37 -2.42
N ALA A 67 9.08 7.42 -1.56
CA ALA A 67 8.47 6.21 -1.01
C ALA A 67 7.87 5.35 -2.14
N SER A 68 7.99 4.02 -2.04
CA SER A 68 7.41 3.12 -3.04
C SER A 68 6.00 2.65 -2.68
N GLU A 69 5.22 2.27 -3.69
CA GLU A 69 3.91 1.64 -3.51
C GLU A 69 4.01 0.40 -2.62
N SER A 70 5.01 -0.45 -2.89
CA SER A 70 5.25 -1.65 -2.10
C SER A 70 5.58 -1.37 -0.62
N GLN A 71 6.27 -0.28 -0.31
CA GLN A 71 6.55 0.12 1.07
C GLN A 71 5.28 0.55 1.81
N LEU A 72 4.40 1.32 1.15
CA LEU A 72 3.12 1.74 1.72
C LEU A 72 2.20 0.54 1.99
N LEU A 73 2.07 -0.36 1.02
CA LEU A 73 1.25 -1.56 1.15
C LEU A 73 1.82 -2.53 2.19
N LYS A 74 3.15 -2.72 2.28
CA LYS A 74 3.77 -3.53 3.35
C LYS A 74 3.45 -2.99 4.74
N ARG A 75 3.47 -1.66 4.92
CA ARG A 75 3.09 -1.03 6.19
C ARG A 75 1.62 -1.30 6.50
N ALA A 76 0.74 -1.17 5.51
CA ALA A 76 -0.69 -1.42 5.70
C ALA A 76 -1.00 -2.88 6.03
N HIS A 77 -0.32 -3.82 5.38
CA HIS A 77 -0.44 -5.25 5.67
C HIS A 77 0.07 -5.58 7.08
N SER A 78 1.26 -5.09 7.44
CA SER A 78 1.83 -5.32 8.76
C SER A 78 0.96 -4.77 9.89
N LYS A 79 0.32 -3.61 9.69
CA LYS A 79 -0.61 -3.06 10.68
C LYS A 79 -1.86 -3.92 10.84
N LEU A 80 -2.45 -4.41 9.75
CA LEU A 80 -3.61 -5.31 9.83
C LEU A 80 -3.26 -6.58 10.62
N ASN A 81 -2.14 -7.22 10.31
CA ASN A 81 -1.72 -8.44 11.03
C ASN A 81 -1.54 -8.17 12.52
N LYS A 82 -0.94 -7.04 12.91
CA LYS A 82 -0.83 -6.64 14.33
C LYS A 82 -2.17 -6.47 15.04
N ILE A 83 -3.23 -6.07 14.33
CA ILE A 83 -4.58 -5.95 14.90
C ILE A 83 -5.22 -7.33 15.04
N LEU A 84 -5.00 -8.22 14.07
CA LEU A 84 -5.55 -9.58 14.08
C LEU A 84 -4.86 -10.51 15.10
N ASP A 85 -3.58 -10.25 15.38
CA ASP A 85 -2.78 -11.00 16.36
C ASP A 85 -2.96 -10.52 17.81
N ALA A 86 -3.70 -9.42 18.04
CA ALA A 86 -3.93 -8.81 19.35
C ALA A 86 -5.22 -9.34 20.01
#